data_AF-A0A2I0ALD2-F1
#
_entry.id   AF-A0A2I0ALD2-F1
#
_cell.length_a   1.000
_cell.length_b   1.000
_cell.length_c   1.000
_cell.angle_alpha   90.00
_cell.angle_beta   90.00
_cell.angle_gamma   90.00
#
_symmetry.space_group_name_H-M   'P 1'
#
loop_
_entity.id
_entity.type
_entity.pdbx_description
1 polymer ?
#
loop_
_entity_poly.entity_id
_entity_poly.type
_entity_poly.pdbx_seq_one_letter_code
_entity_poly.pdbx_strand_id
1 'polypeptide(L)'
;MDTNLEESINEIWSRRTEKNPSLYNGKKFRYGGYSFHQHYSGHEVSSVCLHLGLTDYRTFAGTNLSPQWEKFLVPSEEDTIHCQHTASPLGNGAIVETSDKRVLVLRRSHNVGEFPGYFVFPGGHSEPEEVGILTHPTNESSSDHVVLNEKISQEMFEGITREVVEEIGAPSESLSDPIFIGISRRNLNARPTAFFFMKCHLGSHEIHQLYSKAQDGYESTQLYTVLREDLEKMLDRMPGCHRGGYALYEMMKANKLDQ
;
A
#
# COMPACT_ATOMS: atom_id res chain seq x y z
N MET A 1 2.09 -22.99 -12.93
CA MET A 1 1.16 -21.96 -13.40
C MET A 1 0.46 -22.49 -14.64
N ASP A 2 -0.83 -22.19 -14.85
CA ASP A 2 -1.56 -22.59 -16.06
C ASP A 2 -0.90 -21.94 -17.28
N THR A 3 -0.49 -22.73 -18.28
CA THR A 3 0.20 -22.24 -19.49
C THR A 3 -0.63 -21.19 -20.23
N ASN A 4 -1.96 -21.37 -20.30
CA ASN A 4 -2.84 -20.42 -20.98
C ASN A 4 -2.91 -19.08 -20.23
N LEU A 5 -2.82 -19.11 -18.89
CA LEU A 5 -2.77 -17.91 -18.06
C LEU A 5 -1.47 -17.14 -18.29
N GLU A 6 -0.34 -17.84 -18.30
CA GLU A 6 0.97 -17.22 -18.57
C GLU A 6 1.06 -16.62 -19.97
N GLU A 7 0.51 -17.29 -20.97
CA GLU A 7 0.41 -16.76 -22.33
C GLU A 7 -0.44 -15.47 -22.37
N SER A 8 -1.60 -15.47 -21.71
CA SER A 8 -2.46 -14.29 -21.61
C SER A 8 -1.75 -13.11 -20.91
N ILE A 9 -1.03 -13.37 -19.81
CA ILE A 9 -0.23 -12.35 -19.12
C ILE A 9 0.86 -11.80 -20.04
N ASN A 10 1.56 -12.67 -20.79
CA ASN A 10 2.58 -12.27 -21.76
C ASN A 10 2.02 -11.38 -22.87
N GLU A 11 0.86 -11.71 -23.42
CA GLU A 11 0.22 -10.90 -24.45
C GLU A 11 -0.15 -9.50 -23.92
N ILE A 12 -0.76 -9.42 -22.73
CA ILE A 12 -1.12 -8.14 -22.11
C ILE A 12 0.12 -7.30 -21.84
N TRP A 13 1.18 -7.93 -21.32
CA TRP A 13 2.44 -7.26 -21.03
C TRP A 13 3.09 -6.69 -22.29
N SER A 14 3.20 -7.50 -23.35
CA SER A 14 3.81 -7.10 -24.63
C SER A 14 3.09 -5.90 -25.23
N ARG A 15 1.74 -5.89 -25.22
CA ARG A 15 0.96 -4.74 -25.71
C ARG A 15 1.17 -3.48 -24.87
N ARG A 16 1.46 -3.61 -23.57
CA ARG A 16 1.71 -2.46 -22.69
C ARG A 16 3.11 -1.89 -22.90
N THR A 17 4.13 -2.73 -23.01
CA THR A 17 5.51 -2.30 -23.26
C THR A 17 5.70 -1.70 -24.65
N GLU A 18 4.95 -2.17 -25.66
CA GLU A 18 4.88 -1.53 -26.99
C GLU A 18 4.36 -0.09 -26.93
N LYS A 19 3.37 0.17 -26.07
CA LYS A 19 2.76 1.50 -25.89
C LYS A 19 3.58 2.41 -24.96
N ASN A 20 4.29 1.83 -24.02
CA ASN A 20 5.13 2.54 -23.06
C ASN A 20 6.49 1.83 -22.90
N PRO A 21 7.48 2.16 -23.73
CA PRO A 21 8.80 1.51 -23.69
C PRO A 21 9.59 1.72 -22.38
N SER A 22 9.23 2.72 -21.57
CA SER A 22 9.86 2.93 -20.25
C SER A 22 9.24 2.10 -19.14
N LEU A 23 8.21 1.30 -19.44
CA LEU A 23 7.57 0.41 -18.48
C LEU A 23 8.52 -0.75 -18.12
N TYR A 24 8.81 -0.92 -16.83
CA TYR A 24 9.61 -2.02 -16.32
C TYR A 24 8.79 -2.95 -15.42
N ASN A 25 9.23 -4.20 -15.29
CA ASN A 25 8.60 -5.17 -14.41
C ASN A 25 9.29 -5.17 -13.04
N GLY A 26 8.70 -4.49 -12.06
CA GLY A 26 9.17 -4.50 -10.67
C GLY A 26 8.56 -5.63 -9.85
N LYS A 27 9.35 -6.24 -8.95
CA LYS A 27 8.86 -7.23 -7.97
C LYS A 27 8.06 -6.55 -6.88
N LYS A 28 7.07 -7.25 -6.35
CA LYS A 28 6.18 -6.76 -5.29
C LYS A 28 5.89 -7.88 -4.29
N PHE A 29 5.60 -7.50 -3.05
CA PHE A 29 5.01 -8.44 -2.10
C PHE A 29 3.57 -8.76 -2.51
N ARG A 30 3.23 -10.06 -2.56
CA ARG A 30 1.86 -10.53 -2.75
C ARG A 30 1.20 -10.69 -1.40
N TYR A 31 0.04 -10.07 -1.22
CA TYR A 31 -0.76 -10.31 -0.02
C TYR A 31 -1.42 -11.69 -0.07
N GLY A 32 -1.16 -12.51 0.94
CA GLY A 32 -1.65 -13.89 1.08
C GLY A 32 -2.57 -14.12 2.28
N GLY A 33 -2.92 -13.09 3.05
CA GLY A 33 -3.77 -13.19 4.24
C GLY A 33 -3.06 -12.73 5.50
N TYR A 34 -3.63 -13.06 6.65
CA TYR A 34 -3.07 -12.72 7.96
C TYR A 34 -3.44 -13.75 9.02
N SER A 35 -2.67 -13.78 10.10
CA SER A 35 -2.96 -14.50 11.34
C SER A 35 -2.93 -13.52 12.51
N PHE A 36 -3.83 -13.71 13.48
CA PHE A 36 -3.85 -12.92 14.71
C PHE A 36 -3.32 -13.75 15.87
N HIS A 37 -2.33 -13.23 16.58
CA HIS A 37 -1.76 -13.85 17.77
C HIS A 37 -2.25 -13.06 19.00
N GLN A 38 -3.33 -13.57 19.60
CA GLN A 38 -3.89 -13.01 20.81
C GLN A 38 -3.22 -13.62 22.03
N HIS A 39 -2.57 -12.78 22.83
CA HIS A 39 -1.95 -13.20 24.08
C HIS A 39 -2.91 -12.91 25.25
N TYR A 40 -3.33 -13.97 25.96
CA TYR A 40 -4.29 -13.88 27.07
C TYR A 40 -3.64 -13.54 28.41
N SER A 41 -2.30 -13.59 28.49
CA SER A 41 -1.53 -13.14 29.66
C SER A 41 -1.16 -11.67 29.47
N GLY A 42 -1.57 -10.80 30.40
CA GLY A 42 -1.44 -9.33 30.36
C GLY A 42 0.00 -8.76 30.35
N HIS A 43 0.98 -9.53 29.87
CA HIS A 43 2.37 -9.15 29.68
C HIS A 43 2.84 -9.22 28.22
N GLU A 44 2.07 -9.85 27.32
CA GLU A 44 2.41 -9.94 25.89
C GLU A 44 1.41 -9.16 25.04
N VAL A 45 1.93 -8.38 24.09
CA VAL A 45 1.14 -7.51 23.21
C VAL A 45 0.52 -8.37 22.10
N SER A 46 -0.77 -8.19 21.83
CA SER A 46 -1.41 -8.85 20.67
C SER A 46 -0.71 -8.43 19.38
N SER A 47 -0.42 -9.39 18.50
CA SER A 47 0.30 -9.13 17.26
C SER A 47 -0.44 -9.69 16.04
N VAL A 48 -0.15 -9.11 14.88
CA VAL A 48 -0.65 -9.55 13.58
C VAL A 48 0.51 -10.02 12.74
N CYS A 49 0.36 -11.18 12.10
CA CYS A 49 1.30 -11.70 11.13
C CYS A 49 0.67 -11.61 9.74
N LEU A 50 1.30 -10.89 8.81
CA LEU A 50 0.86 -10.84 7.42
C LEU A 50 1.51 -11.98 6.64
N HIS A 51 0.71 -12.77 5.94
CA HIS A 51 1.23 -13.82 5.06
C HIS A 51 1.58 -13.18 3.72
N LEU A 52 2.87 -13.12 3.41
CA LEU A 52 3.38 -12.47 2.21
C LEU A 52 4.01 -13.49 1.27
N GLY A 53 3.65 -13.39 -0.01
CA GLY A 53 4.34 -14.06 -1.12
C GLY A 53 5.07 -13.06 -2.00
N LEU A 54 5.46 -13.51 -3.19
CA LEU A 54 6.05 -12.65 -4.22
C LEU A 54 5.12 -12.59 -5.42
N THR A 55 5.10 -11.43 -6.07
CA THR A 55 4.49 -11.20 -7.37
C THR A 55 5.28 -10.11 -8.10
N ASP A 56 4.80 -9.66 -9.25
CA ASP A 56 5.42 -8.60 -10.01
C ASP A 56 4.37 -7.76 -10.76
N TYR A 57 4.83 -6.63 -11.30
CA TYR A 57 3.95 -5.71 -12.02
C TYR A 57 3.37 -6.32 -13.31
N ARG A 58 4.13 -7.19 -13.99
CA ARG A 58 3.67 -7.95 -15.17
C ARG A 58 2.45 -8.81 -14.84
N THR A 59 2.53 -9.60 -13.76
CA THR A 59 1.44 -10.47 -13.32
C THR A 59 0.25 -9.64 -12.85
N PHE A 60 0.48 -8.53 -12.15
CA PHE A 60 -0.57 -7.58 -11.78
C PHE A 60 -1.28 -6.98 -13.00
N ALA A 61 -0.52 -6.60 -14.03
CA ALA A 61 -1.04 -6.08 -15.28
C ALA A 61 -1.92 -7.11 -16.02
N GLY A 62 -1.50 -8.38 -16.01
CA GLY A 62 -2.21 -9.48 -16.68
C GLY A 62 -3.36 -10.10 -15.89
N THR A 63 -3.43 -9.89 -14.57
CA THR A 63 -4.50 -10.42 -13.70
C THR A 63 -5.43 -9.32 -13.19
N ASN A 64 -5.05 -8.62 -12.13
CA ASN A 64 -5.87 -7.59 -11.49
C ASN A 64 -6.22 -6.43 -12.44
N LEU A 65 -5.30 -5.97 -13.30
CA LEU A 65 -5.58 -4.89 -14.26
C LEU A 65 -6.07 -5.39 -15.63
N SER A 66 -6.37 -6.68 -15.76
CA SER A 66 -6.99 -7.21 -16.96
C SER A 66 -8.41 -6.67 -17.11
N PRO A 67 -8.90 -6.41 -18.34
CA PRO A 67 -10.32 -6.14 -18.58
C PRO A 67 -11.25 -7.29 -18.14
N GLN A 68 -10.71 -8.48 -17.90
CA GLN A 68 -11.45 -9.67 -17.46
C GLN A 68 -11.07 -10.07 -16.02
N TRP A 69 -10.61 -9.13 -15.19
CA TRP A 69 -10.07 -9.41 -13.87
C TRP A 69 -11.02 -10.20 -12.96
N GLU A 70 -12.35 -10.03 -13.12
CA GLU A 70 -13.35 -10.78 -12.33
C GLU A 70 -13.27 -12.29 -12.55
N LYS A 71 -12.77 -12.75 -13.71
CA LYS A 71 -12.61 -14.18 -14.00
C LYS A 71 -11.52 -14.85 -13.16
N PHE A 72 -10.62 -14.07 -12.57
CA PHE A 72 -9.59 -14.57 -11.67
C PHE A 72 -10.07 -14.63 -10.22
N LEU A 73 -11.30 -14.19 -9.93
CA LEU A 73 -11.90 -14.31 -8.61
C LEU A 73 -12.55 -15.68 -8.41
N VAL A 74 -12.42 -16.21 -7.21
CA VAL A 74 -13.10 -17.44 -6.78
C VAL A 74 -14.33 -17.07 -5.94
N PRO A 75 -15.50 -17.66 -6.15
CA PRO A 75 -16.68 -17.46 -5.30
C PRO A 75 -16.45 -18.05 -3.89
N SER A 76 -15.79 -17.28 -3.03
CA SER A 76 -15.49 -17.60 -1.64
C SER A 76 -15.60 -16.35 -0.79
N GLU A 77 -16.10 -16.50 0.43
CA GLU A 77 -16.08 -15.45 1.45
C GLU A 77 -14.70 -15.30 2.10
N GLU A 78 -13.85 -16.33 2.00
CA GLU A 78 -12.48 -16.25 2.49
C GLU A 78 -11.61 -15.44 1.52
N ASP A 79 -11.14 -14.28 1.98
CA ASP A 79 -10.44 -13.27 1.19
C ASP A 79 -9.19 -13.80 0.46
N THR A 80 -8.48 -14.77 1.06
CA THR A 80 -7.28 -15.41 0.50
C THR A 80 -7.62 -16.30 -0.69
N ILE A 81 -8.68 -17.11 -0.56
CA ILE A 81 -9.22 -17.99 -1.59
C ILE A 81 -9.84 -17.15 -2.71
N HIS A 82 -10.62 -16.13 -2.35
CA HIS A 82 -11.27 -15.24 -3.30
C HIS A 82 -10.29 -14.67 -4.33
N CYS A 83 -9.08 -14.31 -3.88
CA CYS A 83 -8.05 -13.68 -4.68
C CYS A 83 -6.91 -14.63 -5.11
N GLN A 84 -7.08 -15.96 -4.97
CA GLN A 84 -5.99 -16.91 -5.13
C GLN A 84 -5.36 -16.92 -6.54
N HIS A 85 -6.11 -16.56 -7.58
CA HIS A 85 -5.62 -16.47 -8.98
C HIS A 85 -5.24 -15.06 -9.41
N THR A 86 -5.12 -14.12 -8.47
CA THR A 86 -4.69 -12.74 -8.74
C THR A 86 -3.27 -12.50 -8.21
N ALA A 87 -2.56 -11.54 -8.83
CA ALA A 87 -1.26 -11.09 -8.35
C ALA A 87 -1.35 -10.51 -6.93
N SER A 88 -2.41 -9.74 -6.64
CA SER A 88 -2.66 -9.12 -5.33
C SER A 88 -1.42 -8.43 -4.73
N PRO A 89 -0.74 -7.51 -5.47
CA PRO A 89 0.37 -6.77 -4.90
C PRO A 89 -0.10 -5.92 -3.73
N LEU A 90 0.58 -6.03 -2.60
CA LEU A 90 0.31 -5.22 -1.42
C LEU A 90 0.82 -3.80 -1.65
N GLY A 91 -0.09 -2.83 -1.72
CA GLY A 91 0.28 -1.41 -1.65
C GLY A 91 0.42 -0.95 -0.20
N ASN A 92 1.03 0.21 0.00
CA ASN A 92 1.12 0.89 1.29
C ASN A 92 0.45 2.27 1.19
N GLY A 93 -0.16 2.73 2.27
CA GLY A 93 -0.73 4.07 2.38
C GLY A 93 -0.63 4.62 3.80
N ALA A 94 -0.35 5.90 3.94
CA ALA A 94 -0.15 6.59 5.21
C ALA A 94 -1.17 7.69 5.41
N ILE A 95 -1.90 7.63 6.52
CA ILE A 95 -2.76 8.71 6.96
C ILE A 95 -1.93 9.55 7.94
N VAL A 96 -1.45 10.68 7.43
CA VAL A 96 -0.57 11.59 8.18
C VAL A 96 -1.39 12.73 8.77
N GLU A 97 -1.42 12.84 10.10
CA GLU A 97 -2.07 13.94 10.82
C GLU A 97 -1.04 14.99 11.24
N THR A 98 -1.24 16.22 10.79
CA THR A 98 -0.38 17.38 11.09
C THR A 98 -0.59 17.90 12.52
N SER A 99 0.32 18.76 12.99
CA SER A 99 0.22 19.36 14.33
C SER A 99 -1.01 20.23 14.52
N ASP A 100 -1.53 20.82 13.43
CA ASP A 100 -2.78 21.57 13.36
C ASP A 100 -4.02 20.71 13.05
N LYS A 101 -3.93 19.39 13.26
CA LYS A 101 -5.05 18.43 13.20
C LYS A 101 -5.71 18.30 11.83
N ARG A 102 -4.91 18.42 10.77
CA ARG A 102 -5.33 18.16 9.38
C ARG A 102 -4.69 16.88 8.88
N VAL A 103 -5.34 16.26 7.91
CA VAL A 103 -4.87 15.04 7.25
C VAL A 103 -4.33 15.39 5.87
N LEU A 104 -3.19 14.80 5.52
CA LEU A 104 -2.59 14.97 4.21
C LEU A 104 -3.29 14.11 3.16
N VAL A 105 -3.62 14.72 2.01
CA VAL A 105 -4.20 14.05 0.85
C VAL A 105 -3.51 14.56 -0.40
N LEU A 106 -3.12 13.66 -1.30
CA LEU A 106 -2.50 13.98 -2.57
C LEU A 106 -3.50 13.83 -3.71
N ARG A 107 -3.43 14.70 -4.70
CA ARG A 107 -4.10 14.50 -5.99
C ARG A 107 -3.12 13.90 -6.98
N ARG A 108 -3.42 12.68 -7.42
CA ARG A 108 -2.62 11.96 -8.41
C ARG A 108 -2.50 12.75 -9.71
N SER A 109 -1.33 12.69 -10.32
CA SER A 109 -1.07 13.23 -11.65
C SER A 109 -1.96 12.59 -12.71
N HIS A 110 -2.11 13.26 -13.85
CA HIS A 110 -2.86 12.69 -14.98
C HIS A 110 -2.03 11.69 -15.79
N ASN A 111 -0.73 11.56 -15.50
CA ASN A 111 0.19 10.69 -16.23
C ASN A 111 0.41 9.32 -15.57
N VAL A 112 -0.24 9.06 -14.43
CA VAL A 112 -0.14 7.77 -13.73
C VAL A 112 -1.05 6.71 -14.35
N GLY A 113 -0.65 5.44 -14.25
CA GLY A 113 -1.37 4.31 -14.86
C GLY A 113 -2.68 3.92 -14.16
N GLU A 114 -2.89 4.32 -12.91
CA GLU A 114 -4.09 4.02 -12.13
C GLU A 114 -4.68 5.29 -11.50
N PHE A 115 -6.00 5.46 -11.65
CA PHE A 115 -6.80 6.56 -11.07
C PHE A 115 -6.19 7.97 -11.27
N PRO A 116 -5.95 8.41 -12.53
CA PRO A 116 -5.42 9.74 -12.80
C PRO A 116 -6.34 10.83 -12.25
N GLY A 117 -5.77 11.80 -11.53
CA GLY A 117 -6.52 12.92 -10.93
C GLY A 117 -7.39 12.57 -9.73
N TYR A 118 -7.35 11.33 -9.22
CA TYR A 118 -8.02 10.94 -7.97
C TYR A 118 -7.22 11.39 -6.75
N PHE A 119 -7.90 11.44 -5.61
CA PHE A 119 -7.29 11.68 -4.31
C PHE A 119 -6.77 10.39 -3.70
N VAL A 120 -5.62 10.45 -3.06
CA VAL A 120 -5.01 9.35 -2.33
C VAL A 120 -4.35 9.86 -1.06
N PHE A 121 -4.19 8.95 -0.10
CA PHE A 121 -3.26 9.15 0.99
C PHE A 121 -1.83 8.91 0.47
N PRO A 122 -0.81 9.60 1.01
CA PRO A 122 0.58 9.33 0.66
C PRO A 122 0.95 7.85 0.75
N GLY A 123 1.84 7.37 -0.10
CA GLY A 123 2.38 6.00 -0.06
C GLY A 123 2.54 5.37 -1.44
N GLY A 124 3.23 4.22 -1.45
CA GLY A 124 3.51 3.48 -2.67
C GLY A 124 3.56 1.97 -2.43
N HIS A 125 4.74 1.37 -2.56
CA HIS A 125 4.94 -0.07 -2.38
C HIS A 125 6.33 -0.39 -1.86
N SER A 126 6.42 -1.08 -0.72
CA SER A 126 7.64 -1.79 -0.35
C SER A 126 7.98 -2.84 -1.41
N GLU A 127 9.22 -2.83 -1.88
CA GLU A 127 9.70 -3.80 -2.87
C GLU A 127 10.54 -4.90 -2.19
N PRO A 128 10.35 -6.19 -2.56
CA PRO A 128 11.15 -7.28 -2.00
C PRO A 128 12.66 -7.10 -2.20
N GLU A 129 13.08 -6.36 -3.22
CA GLU A 129 14.48 -6.14 -3.56
C GLU A 129 15.19 -5.23 -2.53
N GLU A 130 14.47 -4.33 -1.86
CA GLU A 130 15.00 -3.46 -0.78
C GLU A 130 15.52 -4.27 0.42
N VAL A 131 14.94 -5.46 0.64
CA VAL A 131 15.36 -6.41 1.68
C VAL A 131 16.17 -7.58 1.14
N GLY A 132 16.61 -7.51 -0.13
CA GLY A 132 17.45 -8.51 -0.77
C GLY A 132 16.72 -9.78 -1.21
N ILE A 133 15.39 -9.77 -1.28
CA ILE A 133 14.59 -10.93 -1.71
C ILE A 133 14.44 -10.91 -3.23
N LEU A 134 15.26 -11.71 -3.91
CA LEU A 134 15.21 -11.83 -5.36
C LEU A 134 14.27 -12.94 -5.85
N THR A 135 14.13 -14.01 -5.08
CA THR A 135 13.32 -15.20 -5.42
C THR A 135 12.72 -15.80 -4.15
N HIS A 136 11.79 -16.74 -4.30
CA HIS A 136 11.30 -17.50 -3.16
C HIS A 136 12.44 -18.24 -2.45
N PRO A 137 12.54 -18.15 -1.11
CA PRO A 137 13.47 -18.95 -0.34
C PRO A 137 13.19 -20.44 -0.56
N THR A 138 14.19 -21.22 -1.00
CA THR A 138 14.00 -22.63 -1.35
C THR A 138 14.49 -23.62 -0.30
N ASN A 139 15.30 -23.20 0.69
CA ASN A 139 15.87 -24.08 1.73
C ASN A 139 16.43 -23.27 2.93
N GLU A 140 15.58 -22.50 3.61
CA GLU A 140 16.03 -21.70 4.78
C GLU A 140 15.78 -22.45 6.10
N SER A 141 16.72 -22.33 7.03
CA SER A 141 16.55 -22.88 8.38
C SER A 141 15.50 -22.09 9.16
N SER A 142 14.97 -22.63 10.25
CA SER A 142 13.99 -21.91 11.07
C SER A 142 14.50 -20.58 11.61
N SER A 143 15.81 -20.45 11.88
CA SER A 143 16.44 -19.20 12.30
C SER A 143 16.51 -18.17 11.18
N ASP A 144 16.75 -18.60 9.94
CA ASP A 144 16.82 -17.71 8.78
C ASP A 144 15.44 -17.09 8.50
N HIS A 145 14.36 -17.87 8.67
CA HIS A 145 12.99 -17.40 8.54
C HIS A 145 12.61 -16.33 9.57
N VAL A 146 13.09 -16.43 10.82
CA VAL A 146 12.82 -15.39 11.84
C VAL A 146 13.49 -14.08 11.46
N VAL A 147 14.77 -14.13 11.10
CA VAL A 147 15.54 -12.94 10.69
C VAL A 147 14.94 -12.31 9.42
N LEU A 148 14.51 -13.13 8.46
CA LEU A 148 13.86 -12.65 7.25
C LEU A 148 12.52 -11.98 7.55
N ASN A 149 11.70 -12.57 8.42
CA ASN A 149 10.43 -11.98 8.85
C ASN A 149 10.63 -10.62 9.55
N GLU A 150 11.64 -10.51 10.42
CA GLU A 150 12.00 -9.24 11.07
C GLU A 150 12.38 -8.18 10.04
N LYS A 151 13.22 -8.53 9.05
CA LYS A 151 13.61 -7.60 7.97
C LYS A 151 12.44 -7.15 7.10
N ILE A 152 11.57 -8.08 6.71
CA ILE A 152 10.38 -7.74 5.91
C ILE A 152 9.44 -6.86 6.73
N SER A 153 9.24 -7.17 8.02
CA SER A 153 8.43 -6.34 8.91
C SER A 153 9.02 -4.95 9.03
N GLN A 154 10.33 -4.82 9.27
CA GLN A 154 11.02 -3.54 9.34
C GLN A 154 10.84 -2.74 8.05
N GLU A 155 11.02 -3.37 6.89
CA GLU A 155 10.82 -2.74 5.59
C GLU A 155 9.40 -2.22 5.36
N MET A 156 8.36 -2.91 5.86
CA MET A 156 6.98 -2.41 5.72
C MET A 156 6.76 -1.08 6.45
N PHE A 157 7.43 -0.88 7.59
CA PHE A 157 7.30 0.34 8.41
C PHE A 157 8.28 1.44 7.95
N GLU A 158 9.51 1.08 7.61
CA GLU A 158 10.48 2.03 7.08
C GLU A 158 10.11 2.48 5.67
N GLY A 159 9.62 1.56 4.82
CA GLY A 159 9.20 1.85 3.45
C GLY A 159 8.07 2.87 3.41
N ILE A 160 7.03 2.73 4.24
CA ILE A 160 5.96 3.74 4.28
C ILE A 160 6.46 5.09 4.81
N THR A 161 7.43 5.11 5.72
CA THR A 161 8.05 6.36 6.18
C THR A 161 8.82 7.05 5.05
N ARG A 162 9.62 6.29 4.28
CA ARG A 162 10.34 6.81 3.11
C ARG A 162 9.39 7.38 2.07
N GLU A 163 8.35 6.65 1.70
CA GLU A 163 7.35 7.09 0.72
C GLU A 163 6.67 8.41 1.15
N VAL A 164 6.31 8.54 2.43
CA VAL A 164 5.75 9.80 2.94
C VAL A 164 6.74 10.95 2.78
N VAL A 165 8.02 10.75 3.16
CA VAL A 165 9.08 11.75 3.03
C VAL A 165 9.29 12.15 1.57
N GLU A 166 9.35 11.18 0.66
CA GLU A 166 9.57 11.37 -0.78
C GLU A 166 8.43 12.16 -1.43
N GLU A 167 7.17 11.84 -1.10
CA GLU A 167 5.98 12.46 -1.69
C GLU A 167 5.63 13.83 -1.08
N ILE A 168 5.88 14.06 0.22
CA ILE A 168 5.50 15.33 0.88
C ILE A 168 6.68 16.28 1.09
N GLY A 169 7.92 15.79 0.99
CA GLY A 169 9.16 16.54 1.20
C GLY A 169 9.45 16.87 2.66
N ALA A 170 8.68 16.35 3.62
CA ALA A 170 8.92 16.57 5.04
C ALA A 170 10.03 15.66 5.56
N PRO A 171 10.90 16.14 6.48
CA PRO A 171 11.97 15.32 7.04
C PRO A 171 11.41 14.18 7.89
N SER A 172 12.06 13.03 7.91
CA SER A 172 11.62 11.86 8.69
C SER A 172 11.48 12.13 10.18
N GLU A 173 12.34 13.00 10.73
CA GLU A 173 12.29 13.43 12.13
C GLU A 173 11.00 14.21 12.46
N SER A 174 10.30 14.68 11.43
CA SER A 174 8.99 15.31 11.59
C SER A 174 7.84 14.34 11.84
N LEU A 175 8.06 13.07 11.57
CA LEU A 175 7.04 12.03 11.62
C LEU A 175 7.23 11.16 12.87
N SER A 176 6.12 10.75 13.48
CA SER A 176 6.12 9.68 14.47
C SER A 176 6.34 8.33 13.79
N ASP A 177 6.73 7.33 14.57
CA ASP A 177 6.74 5.95 14.10
C ASP A 177 5.36 5.56 13.52
N PRO A 178 5.32 4.83 12.40
CA PRO A 178 4.07 4.44 11.78
C PRO A 178 3.35 3.37 12.61
N ILE A 179 2.05 3.54 12.76
CA ILE A 179 1.16 2.57 13.40
C ILE A 179 0.38 1.85 12.30
N PHE A 180 0.54 0.54 12.18
CA PHE A 180 -0.28 -0.25 11.26
C PHE A 180 -1.74 -0.30 11.74
N ILE A 181 -2.67 0.21 10.92
CA ILE A 181 -4.10 0.32 11.29
C ILE A 181 -4.98 -0.71 10.56
N GLY A 182 -4.44 -1.45 9.59
CA GLY A 182 -5.12 -2.54 8.93
C GLY A 182 -4.89 -2.59 7.42
N ILE A 183 -5.64 -3.47 6.75
CA ILE A 183 -5.61 -3.63 5.29
C ILE A 183 -6.98 -3.30 4.73
N SER A 184 -7.01 -2.53 3.65
CA SER A 184 -8.20 -2.35 2.83
C SER A 184 -8.00 -2.95 1.45
N ARG A 185 -8.99 -3.73 1.01
CA ARG A 185 -9.06 -4.24 -0.36
C ARG A 185 -10.17 -3.52 -1.10
N ARG A 186 -9.85 -2.97 -2.28
CA ARG A 186 -10.88 -2.38 -3.15
C ARG A 186 -11.67 -3.46 -3.89
N ASN A 187 -12.97 -3.25 -4.04
CA ASN A 187 -13.83 -4.10 -4.88
C ASN A 187 -13.31 -4.15 -6.33
N LEU A 188 -13.00 -2.98 -6.91
CA LEU A 188 -12.47 -2.90 -8.27
C LEU A 188 -11.06 -3.50 -8.33
N ASN A 189 -10.87 -4.57 -9.11
CA ASN A 189 -9.58 -5.21 -9.37
C ASN A 189 -8.93 -5.85 -8.12
N ALA A 190 -9.68 -6.01 -7.03
CA ALA A 190 -9.28 -6.71 -5.80
C ALA A 190 -7.91 -6.32 -5.20
N ARG A 191 -7.39 -5.11 -5.47
CA ARG A 191 -6.04 -4.71 -4.98
C ARG A 191 -6.06 -4.43 -3.47
N PRO A 192 -5.19 -5.06 -2.68
CA PRO A 192 -5.03 -4.78 -1.26
C PRO A 192 -4.06 -3.62 -0.99
N THR A 193 -4.26 -2.92 0.11
CA THR A 193 -3.38 -1.85 0.59
C THR A 193 -3.30 -1.88 2.11
N ALA A 194 -2.09 -1.99 2.66
CA ALA A 194 -1.80 -1.80 4.07
C ALA A 194 -1.83 -0.31 4.41
N PHE A 195 -2.54 0.05 5.47
CA PHE A 195 -2.64 1.43 5.94
C PHE A 195 -1.90 1.62 7.25
N PHE A 196 -1.21 2.75 7.32
CA PHE A 196 -0.48 3.20 8.49
C PHE A 196 -0.98 4.58 8.92
N PHE A 197 -0.90 4.87 10.20
CA PHE A 197 -1.15 6.19 10.76
C PHE A 197 0.15 6.77 11.30
N MET A 198 0.38 8.06 11.03
CA MET A 198 1.55 8.80 11.50
C MET A 198 1.10 10.19 11.96
N LYS A 199 1.72 10.71 13.02
CA LYS A 199 1.63 12.12 13.38
C LYS A 199 2.81 12.87 12.77
N CYS A 200 2.57 14.06 12.25
CA CYS A 200 3.60 14.99 11.84
C CYS A 200 3.59 16.19 12.79
N HIS A 201 4.75 16.57 13.34
CA HIS A 201 4.82 17.75 14.21
C HIS A 201 4.81 19.08 13.44
N LEU A 202 4.94 19.04 12.12
CA LEU A 202 4.79 20.22 11.26
C LEU A 202 3.31 20.52 11.01
N GLY A 203 3.01 21.80 10.90
CA GLY A 203 1.68 22.29 10.53
C GLY A 203 1.47 22.29 9.01
N SER A 204 0.22 22.44 8.60
CA SER A 204 -0.17 22.47 7.20
C SER A 204 0.61 23.48 6.35
N HIS A 205 0.86 24.68 6.89
CA HIS A 205 1.60 25.73 6.17
C HIS A 205 3.04 25.31 5.85
N GLU A 206 3.73 24.72 6.83
CA GLU A 206 5.12 24.25 6.68
C GLU A 206 5.20 23.11 5.66
N ILE A 207 4.26 22.16 5.73
CA ILE A 207 4.18 21.03 4.79
C ILE A 207 3.95 21.53 3.36
N HIS A 208 3.06 22.51 3.17
CA HIS A 208 2.84 23.10 1.83
C HIS A 208 4.11 23.78 1.27
N GLN A 209 4.95 24.38 2.11
CA GLN A 209 6.23 24.93 1.66
C GLN A 209 7.22 23.82 1.27
N LEU A 210 7.25 22.74 2.04
CA LEU A 210 8.16 21.60 1.82
C LEU A 210 7.78 20.78 0.59
N TYR A 211 6.49 20.63 0.29
CA TYR A 211 5.99 19.89 -0.86
C TYR A 211 6.56 20.37 -2.19
N SER A 212 6.92 21.65 -2.31
CA SER A 212 7.61 22.18 -3.50
C SER A 212 8.96 21.52 -3.80
N LYS A 213 9.54 20.81 -2.82
CA LYS A 213 10.80 20.08 -2.89
C LYS A 213 10.62 18.56 -2.86
N ALA A 214 9.38 18.06 -2.90
CA ALA A 214 9.10 16.63 -2.93
C ALA A 214 9.79 15.97 -4.14
N GLN A 215 10.32 14.76 -3.94
CA GLN A 215 11.07 14.04 -4.98
C GLN A 215 10.11 13.52 -6.07
N ASP A 216 8.91 13.10 -5.66
CA ASP A 216 7.89 12.52 -6.56
C ASP A 216 6.89 13.55 -7.08
N GLY A 217 7.38 14.72 -7.46
CA GLY A 217 6.57 15.79 -8.07
C GLY A 217 5.90 15.40 -9.39
N TYR A 218 6.25 14.25 -9.97
CA TYR A 218 5.57 13.70 -11.15
C TYR A 218 4.31 12.88 -10.79
N GLU A 219 4.28 12.24 -9.63
CA GLU A 219 3.22 11.31 -9.23
C GLU A 219 1.96 12.01 -8.73
N SER A 220 2.14 13.17 -8.08
CA SER A 220 1.07 14.02 -7.59
C SER A 220 1.17 15.43 -8.17
N THR A 221 0.02 16.08 -8.32
CA THR A 221 -0.07 17.45 -8.86
C THR A 221 -0.40 18.48 -7.79
N GLN A 222 -0.85 18.03 -6.63
CA GLN A 222 -1.26 18.90 -5.54
C GLN A 222 -1.33 18.11 -4.22
N LEU A 223 -0.84 18.74 -3.15
CA LEU A 223 -1.06 18.34 -1.77
C LEU A 223 -2.20 19.15 -1.16
N TYR A 224 -3.04 18.49 -0.36
CA TYR A 224 -4.15 19.07 0.40
C TYR A 224 -3.96 18.76 1.89
N THR A 225 -4.31 19.72 2.74
CA THR A 225 -4.36 19.56 4.19
C THR A 225 -5.81 19.76 4.63
N VAL A 226 -6.49 18.66 4.93
CA VAL A 226 -7.96 18.68 5.12
C VAL A 226 -8.35 18.36 6.55
N LEU A 227 -9.43 18.97 7.02
CA LEU A 227 -10.00 18.60 8.31
C LEU A 227 -10.58 17.18 8.21
N ARG A 228 -10.60 16.47 9.34
CA ARG A 228 -11.17 15.12 9.42
C ARG A 228 -12.62 15.05 8.92
N GLU A 229 -13.42 16.05 9.26
CA GLU A 229 -14.83 16.17 8.83
C GLU A 229 -14.99 16.46 7.32
N ASP A 230 -13.95 16.99 6.68
CA ASP A 230 -13.95 17.30 5.25
C ASP A 230 -13.42 16.14 4.39
N LEU A 231 -12.71 15.17 4.97
CA LEU A 231 -12.21 13.98 4.26
C LEU A 231 -13.34 13.19 3.61
N GLU A 232 -14.49 13.08 4.28
CA GLU A 232 -15.65 12.35 3.77
C GLU A 232 -16.08 12.87 2.39
N LYS A 233 -16.00 14.18 2.17
CA LYS A 233 -16.36 14.84 0.91
C LYS A 233 -15.41 14.50 -0.25
N MET A 234 -14.23 13.94 0.04
CA MET A 234 -13.24 13.56 -0.96
C MET A 234 -13.35 12.08 -1.37
N LEU A 235 -14.06 11.25 -0.60
CA LEU A 235 -14.09 9.79 -0.75
C LEU A 235 -14.58 9.32 -2.11
N ASP A 236 -15.55 10.02 -2.72
CA ASP A 236 -16.09 9.66 -4.04
C ASP A 236 -15.03 9.68 -5.14
N ARG A 237 -13.96 10.46 -4.93
CA ARG A 237 -12.80 10.55 -5.83
C ARG A 237 -11.55 9.90 -5.26
N MET A 238 -11.71 8.96 -4.33
CA MET A 238 -10.62 8.09 -3.85
C MET A 238 -10.76 6.66 -4.41
N PRO A 239 -9.64 5.98 -4.73
CA PRO A 239 -9.68 4.55 -5.01
C PRO A 239 -10.29 3.79 -3.84
N GLY A 240 -10.94 2.65 -4.11
CA GLY A 240 -11.68 1.91 -3.08
C GLY A 240 -10.85 1.52 -1.84
N CYS A 241 -9.55 1.27 -2.02
CA CYS A 241 -8.66 0.90 -0.93
C CYS A 241 -8.36 2.11 -0.03
N HIS A 242 -8.24 3.31 -0.59
CA HIS A 242 -8.10 4.54 0.20
C HIS A 242 -9.40 4.93 0.91
N ARG A 243 -10.57 4.63 0.31
CA ARG A 243 -11.85 4.76 1.03
C ARG A 243 -11.91 3.85 2.26
N GLY A 244 -11.46 2.61 2.13
CA GLY A 244 -11.34 1.72 3.29
C GLY A 244 -10.22 2.12 4.25
N GLY A 245 -9.12 2.72 3.77
CA GLY A 245 -8.10 3.34 4.61
C GLY A 245 -8.68 4.44 5.50
N TYR A 246 -9.53 5.30 4.96
CA TYR A 246 -10.28 6.29 5.76
C TYR A 246 -11.17 5.61 6.81
N ALA A 247 -11.89 4.54 6.45
CA ALA A 247 -12.69 3.79 7.42
C ALA A 247 -11.84 3.19 8.56
N LEU A 248 -10.64 2.68 8.26
CA LEU A 248 -9.68 2.19 9.26
C LEU A 248 -9.23 3.32 10.20
N TYR A 249 -8.97 4.52 9.66
CA TYR A 249 -8.63 5.68 10.46
C TYR A 249 -9.77 6.11 11.39
N GLU A 250 -11.00 6.13 10.90
CA GLU A 250 -12.18 6.42 11.74
C GLU A 250 -12.32 5.41 12.88
N MET A 251 -12.12 4.11 12.59
CA MET A 251 -12.11 3.05 13.60
C MET A 251 -10.98 3.22 14.63
N MET A 252 -9.76 3.55 14.18
CA MET A 252 -8.62 3.82 15.05
C MET A 252 -8.91 4.99 15.99
N LYS A 253 -9.45 6.10 15.47
CA LYS A 253 -9.80 7.30 16.25
C LYS A 253 -10.94 7.04 17.24
N ALA A 254 -11.94 6.25 16.86
CA ALA A 254 -13.02 5.87 17.76
C ALA A 254 -12.50 5.03 18.95
N ASN A 255 -11.49 4.19 18.71
CA ASN A 255 -10.87 3.33 19.71
C ASN A 255 -9.70 3.98 20.47
N LYS A 256 -9.37 5.26 20.18
CA LYS A 256 -8.26 6.02 20.81
C LYS A 256 -6.90 5.31 20.73
N LEU A 257 -6.66 4.56 19.65
CA LEU A 257 -5.39 3.86 19.41
C LEU A 257 -4.24 4.81 19.03
N ASP A 258 -4.52 6.10 18.91
CA ASP A 258 -3.57 7.15 18.58
C ASP A 258 -3.11 7.98 19.79
N GLN A 259 -3.49 7.59 21.02
CA GLN A 259 -3.14 8.27 22.26
C GLN A 259 -1.83 7.77 22.87
#